data_AF-A0A520IBI8-F1
#
_entry.id   AF-A0A520IBI8-F1
#
_cell.length_a   1.000
_cell.length_b   1.000
_cell.length_c   1.000
_cell.angle_alpha   90.00
_cell.angle_beta   90.00
_cell.angle_gamma   90.00
#
_symmetry.space_group_name_H-M   'P 1'
#
loop_
_entity.id
_entity.type
_entity.pdbx_description
1 polymer ?
#
loop_
_entity_poly.entity_id
_entity_poly.type
_entity_poly.pdbx_seq_one_letter_code
_entity_poly.pdbx_strand_id
1 'polypeptide(L)'
;MRFRTRRWHRGFGNGGGNTRLVANGTFLQNVEFAPQIGMSRQGLLDDRRTRRRQGLAGELRMARLEDTAATRRNYIGADWTLADISVTTDASQTPIAPGRKVLDRTVAGRRTARFVADAPILNFFSIQSAAYAERHARHRGVDLAVFYHPAHAWHVDRMMRAMALSLDYYGQAFGPYQFDQARIIEFPGYSRYAQAFANTVPYSEDIGFNADLRDPTKIDYVTYVTAHEIAHQYWAHQLVGAAVQGATSLSETLAQYSALMVMKRLYGPDQMRRFLRYELDTYLSGRRGDTVEEVPLGRVENQQYIHYRKGSMAMYLLQNRLGEVAVNRALAELLGRYRFGGPPYPRSTDLVAALRRQAHTTADQALITDLFERIVLYDVKATAPTSTRDAAGRWRTSFTLTAAKFVVDGKG
;
A
#
# COMPACT_ATOMS: atom_id res chain seq x y z
N MET A 1 28.29 -13.86 -2.17
CA MET A 1 28.85 -13.06 -1.06
C MET A 1 28.51 -13.75 0.25
N ARG A 2 29.46 -13.83 1.20
CA ARG A 2 29.20 -14.26 2.58
C ARG A 2 29.58 -13.11 3.50
N PHE A 3 28.72 -12.75 4.44
CA PHE A 3 28.98 -11.66 5.38
C PHE A 3 28.51 -12.04 6.78
N ARG A 4 28.98 -11.30 7.78
CA ARG A 4 28.52 -11.38 9.16
C ARG A 4 28.35 -9.97 9.68
N THR A 5 27.15 -9.65 10.13
CA THR A 5 26.84 -8.37 10.77
C THR A 5 26.62 -8.59 12.26
N ARG A 6 27.16 -7.70 13.10
CA ARG A 6 26.86 -7.66 14.53
C ARG A 6 26.29 -6.29 14.88
N ARG A 7 25.03 -6.27 15.32
CA ARG A 7 24.37 -5.10 15.91
C ARG A 7 24.23 -5.32 17.40
N TRP A 8 24.63 -4.33 18.20
CA TRP A 8 24.52 -4.35 19.67
C TRP A 8 24.51 -2.92 20.20
N HIS A 9 24.05 -2.76 21.44
CA HIS A 9 24.02 -1.47 22.12
C HIS A 9 25.17 -1.36 23.12
N ARG A 10 25.92 -0.25 23.07
CA ARG A 10 26.94 0.10 24.05
C ARG A 10 26.58 1.44 24.68
N GLY A 11 26.19 1.42 25.96
CA GLY A 11 25.78 2.61 26.71
C GLY A 11 24.39 3.14 26.32
N PHE A 12 24.10 4.37 26.74
CA PHE A 12 22.89 5.12 26.39
C PHE A 12 23.28 6.40 25.63
N GLY A 13 22.50 6.74 24.60
CA GLY A 13 22.72 7.96 23.82
C GLY A 13 22.04 9.18 24.45
N ASN A 14 22.44 10.38 24.01
CA ASN A 14 21.77 11.65 24.35
C ASN A 14 20.46 11.87 23.55
N GLY A 15 20.08 10.90 22.70
CA GLY A 15 18.79 10.82 22.02
C GLY A 15 18.10 9.51 22.41
N GLY A 16 16.79 9.40 22.12
CA GLY A 16 15.97 8.23 22.50
C GLY A 16 16.63 6.87 22.19
N GLY A 17 16.27 5.86 22.99
CA GLY A 17 16.83 4.52 22.90
C GLY A 17 16.58 3.82 21.56
N ASN A 18 17.25 2.69 21.33
CA ASN A 18 16.99 1.89 20.14
C ASN A 18 15.58 1.27 20.20
N THR A 19 14.79 1.50 19.16
CA THR A 19 13.40 1.02 19.06
C THR A 19 13.22 -0.16 18.10
N ARG A 20 14.30 -0.65 17.51
CA ARG A 20 14.32 -1.71 16.49
C ARG A 20 14.73 -3.08 17.05
N LEU A 21 15.71 -3.10 17.96
CA LEU A 21 16.19 -4.28 18.67
C LEU A 21 15.90 -4.09 20.16
N VAL A 22 14.75 -4.57 20.60
CA VAL A 22 14.22 -4.38 21.95
C VAL A 22 13.88 -5.72 22.60
N ALA A 23 13.76 -5.73 23.93
CA ALA A 23 13.56 -6.94 24.72
C ALA A 23 12.29 -7.70 24.35
N ASN A 24 11.21 -7.03 23.93
CA ASN A 24 9.96 -7.64 23.46
C ASN A 24 9.36 -6.78 22.34
N GLY A 25 9.32 -7.28 21.10
CA GLY A 25 8.91 -6.49 19.94
C GLY A 25 10.06 -6.04 19.05
N THR A 26 11.11 -6.87 18.91
CA THR A 26 12.17 -6.62 17.94
C THR A 26 11.58 -6.64 16.52
N PHE A 27 11.92 -5.64 15.72
CA PHE A 27 11.53 -5.51 14.33
C PHE A 27 12.67 -4.93 13.51
N LEU A 28 13.25 -5.77 12.65
CA LEU A 28 14.40 -5.44 11.82
C LEU A 28 14.05 -5.65 10.35
N GLN A 29 14.31 -4.65 9.53
CA GLN A 29 14.29 -4.79 8.07
C GLN A 29 15.64 -5.25 7.55
N ASN A 30 15.67 -5.93 6.40
CA ASN A 30 16.89 -6.49 5.81
C ASN A 30 18.00 -5.44 5.62
N VAL A 31 17.65 -4.20 5.29
CA VAL A 31 18.59 -3.07 5.15
C VAL A 31 19.36 -2.74 6.43
N GLU A 32 18.87 -3.17 7.61
CA GLU A 32 19.51 -2.90 8.90
C GLU A 32 20.56 -3.95 9.31
N PHE A 33 20.63 -5.09 8.62
CA PHE A 33 21.55 -6.18 8.95
C PHE A 33 22.23 -6.83 7.76
N ALA A 34 21.73 -6.64 6.54
CA ALA A 34 22.34 -7.09 5.30
C ALA A 34 23.06 -5.93 4.59
N PRO A 35 24.18 -6.20 3.90
CA PRO A 35 24.86 -5.19 3.11
C PRO A 35 24.00 -4.79 1.92
N GLN A 36 23.92 -3.49 1.66
CA GLN A 36 23.41 -2.95 0.41
C GLN A 36 24.58 -2.75 -0.56
N ILE A 37 24.53 -3.40 -1.72
CA ILE A 37 25.54 -3.24 -2.76
C ILE A 37 24.99 -2.32 -3.84
N GLY A 38 25.73 -1.26 -4.14
CA GLY A 38 25.38 -0.29 -5.18
C GLY A 38 25.21 1.13 -4.63
N MET A 39 24.70 2.02 -5.47
CA MET A 39 24.46 3.41 -5.11
C MET A 39 23.01 3.58 -4.64
N SER A 40 22.84 4.12 -3.42
CA SER A 40 21.54 4.54 -2.89
C SER A 40 21.42 6.07 -2.96
N ARG A 41 20.22 6.55 -3.31
CA ARG A 41 19.88 7.97 -3.23
C ARG A 41 19.48 8.42 -1.81
N GLN A 42 19.27 7.48 -0.87
CA GLN A 42 18.80 7.70 0.52
C GLN A 42 19.87 8.32 1.46
N GLY A 43 20.54 9.35 0.97
CA GLY A 43 21.62 10.05 1.65
C GLY A 43 22.24 11.15 0.80
N LEU A 44 21.73 11.33 -0.43
CA LEU A 44 22.05 12.50 -1.23
C LEU A 44 21.48 13.75 -0.58
N LEU A 45 22.20 14.86 -0.77
CA LEU A 45 21.73 16.18 -0.39
C LEU A 45 20.34 16.45 -0.98
N ASP A 46 19.36 16.74 -0.14
CA ASP A 46 17.96 16.94 -0.49
C ASP A 46 17.50 18.41 -0.31
N ASP A 47 18.11 19.15 0.62
CA ASP A 47 17.79 20.56 0.85
C ASP A 47 17.99 21.39 -0.43
N ARG A 48 16.88 21.91 -0.96
CA ARG A 48 16.82 22.58 -2.26
C ARG A 48 17.73 23.81 -2.32
N ARG A 49 17.83 24.56 -1.21
CA ARG A 49 18.69 25.75 -1.13
C ARG A 49 20.16 25.34 -1.20
N THR A 50 20.56 24.34 -0.41
CA THR A 50 21.92 23.81 -0.42
C THR A 50 22.26 23.20 -1.77
N ARG A 51 21.36 22.43 -2.38
CA ARG A 51 21.55 21.88 -3.74
C ARG A 51 21.84 22.99 -4.75
N ARG A 52 21.02 24.05 -4.78
CA ARG A 52 21.23 25.20 -5.68
C ARG A 52 22.55 25.92 -5.41
N ARG A 53 22.93 26.11 -4.13
CA ARG A 53 24.24 26.70 -3.77
C ARG A 53 25.42 25.88 -4.26
N GLN A 54 25.26 24.55 -4.37
CA GLN A 54 26.26 23.63 -4.88
C GLN A 54 26.16 23.42 -6.41
N GLY A 55 25.39 24.24 -7.14
CA GLY A 55 25.23 24.11 -8.60
C GLY A 55 24.38 22.91 -9.06
N LEU A 56 23.68 22.24 -8.13
CA LEU A 56 22.83 21.09 -8.43
C LEU A 56 21.38 21.51 -8.73
N ALA A 57 20.67 20.69 -9.50
CA ALA A 57 19.22 20.83 -9.68
C ALA A 57 18.51 20.87 -8.32
N GLY A 58 17.59 21.84 -8.14
CA GLY A 58 16.98 22.12 -6.85
C GLY A 58 16.24 20.94 -6.23
N GLU A 59 15.59 20.11 -7.04
CA GLU A 59 14.82 18.94 -6.59
C GLU A 59 15.48 17.64 -7.03
N LEU A 60 15.41 16.62 -6.18
CA LEU A 60 15.93 15.28 -6.46
C LEU A 60 14.81 14.37 -7.01
N ARG A 61 14.22 14.77 -8.15
CA ARG A 61 13.11 14.07 -8.81
C ARG A 61 13.47 12.62 -9.23
N MET A 62 12.44 11.79 -9.38
CA MET A 62 12.58 10.46 -10.03
C MET A 62 13.01 10.59 -11.50
N ALA A 63 13.47 9.49 -12.10
CA ALA A 63 13.72 9.44 -13.54
C ALA A 63 12.41 9.72 -14.30
N ARG A 64 12.49 10.42 -15.44
CA ARG A 64 11.29 10.77 -16.22
C ARG A 64 10.60 9.51 -16.74
N LEU A 65 9.29 9.57 -16.93
CA LEU A 65 8.50 8.48 -17.50
C LEU A 65 9.00 8.05 -18.90
N GLU A 66 9.57 8.99 -19.66
CA GLU A 66 10.15 8.76 -20.98
C GLU A 66 11.53 8.08 -20.94
N ASP A 67 12.20 8.05 -19.78
CA ASP A 67 13.51 7.42 -19.63
C ASP A 67 13.37 5.89 -19.60
N THR A 68 13.42 5.29 -20.78
CA THR A 68 13.33 3.83 -20.94
C THR A 68 14.53 3.10 -20.35
N ALA A 69 15.71 3.73 -20.23
CA ALA A 69 16.88 3.10 -19.62
C ALA A 69 16.69 2.85 -18.12
N ALA A 70 15.91 3.70 -17.45
CA ALA A 70 15.52 3.54 -16.04
C ALA A 70 14.53 2.39 -15.80
N THR A 71 13.90 1.82 -16.84
CA THR A 71 13.03 0.62 -16.74
C THR A 71 13.79 -0.66 -16.44
N ARG A 72 15.13 -0.63 -16.50
CA ARG A 72 15.98 -1.76 -16.12
C ARG A 72 16.01 -2.03 -14.61
N ARG A 73 15.48 -1.12 -13.80
CA ARG A 73 15.33 -1.28 -12.36
C ARG A 73 13.89 -1.02 -11.95
N ASN A 74 13.45 -1.65 -10.88
CA ASN A 74 12.18 -1.33 -10.24
C ASN A 74 12.36 -0.27 -9.15
N TYR A 75 11.28 0.41 -8.78
CA TYR A 75 11.34 1.54 -7.84
C TYR A 75 11.66 1.14 -6.39
N ILE A 76 11.47 -0.13 -6.03
CA ILE A 76 11.86 -0.69 -4.72
C ILE A 76 13.38 -0.88 -4.65
N GLY A 77 14.02 -1.12 -5.80
CA GLY A 77 15.44 -1.39 -5.89
C GLY A 77 15.83 -2.78 -5.41
N ALA A 78 14.91 -3.74 -5.48
CA ALA A 78 15.12 -5.12 -5.07
C ALA A 78 14.65 -6.10 -6.14
N ASP A 79 15.43 -7.14 -6.44
CA ASP A 79 15.01 -8.23 -7.32
C ASP A 79 14.21 -9.29 -6.53
N TRP A 80 13.44 -10.10 -7.26
CA TRP A 80 12.86 -11.31 -6.68
C TRP A 80 13.94 -12.36 -6.43
N THR A 81 13.88 -12.99 -5.26
CA THR A 81 14.78 -14.05 -4.82
C THR A 81 13.98 -15.12 -4.07
N LEU A 82 14.57 -16.31 -3.95
CA LEU A 82 14.18 -17.27 -2.92
C LEU A 82 14.91 -16.93 -1.62
N ALA A 83 14.31 -17.30 -0.49
CA ALA A 83 14.86 -17.03 0.84
C ALA A 83 14.80 -18.28 1.72
N ASP A 84 15.87 -18.48 2.49
CA ASP A 84 15.99 -19.49 3.54
C ASP A 84 16.55 -18.79 4.78
N ILE A 85 15.70 -18.55 5.76
CA ILE A 85 15.99 -17.68 6.89
C ILE A 85 15.84 -18.49 8.18
N SER A 86 16.92 -18.60 8.94
CA SER A 86 16.89 -19.14 10.30
C SER A 86 17.03 -18.02 11.32
N VAL A 87 16.10 -17.95 12.27
CA VAL A 87 16.06 -16.94 13.33
C VAL A 87 16.13 -17.64 14.68
N THR A 88 17.04 -17.20 15.55
CA THR A 88 17.17 -17.73 16.92
C THR A 88 16.96 -16.62 17.93
N THR A 89 16.01 -16.82 18.85
CA THR A 89 15.62 -15.87 19.89
C THR A 89 15.48 -16.56 21.25
N ASP A 90 15.07 -15.84 22.29
CA ASP A 90 14.76 -16.39 23.60
C ASP A 90 13.56 -17.35 23.54
N ALA A 91 13.56 -18.40 24.38
CA ALA A 91 12.52 -19.43 24.34
C ALA A 91 11.09 -18.91 24.55
N SER A 92 10.92 -17.77 25.26
CA SER A 92 9.63 -17.15 25.51
C SER A 92 9.08 -16.34 24.33
N GLN A 93 9.85 -16.18 23.25
CA GLN A 93 9.45 -15.40 22.08
C GLN A 93 9.14 -16.29 20.88
N THR A 94 8.31 -15.76 19.97
CA THR A 94 8.07 -16.34 18.66
C THR A 94 8.80 -15.49 17.62
N PRO A 95 9.87 -16.02 16.98
CA PRO A 95 10.50 -15.35 15.86
C PRO A 95 9.65 -15.53 14.59
N ILE A 96 9.60 -14.50 13.73
CA ILE A 96 8.89 -14.51 12.45
C ILE A 96 9.81 -13.96 11.35
N ALA A 97 9.83 -14.64 10.21
CA ALA A 97 10.44 -14.18 8.96
C ALA A 97 9.60 -14.66 7.76
N PRO A 98 9.79 -14.12 6.55
CA PRO A 98 9.07 -14.57 5.36
C PRO A 98 9.30 -16.03 5.03
N GLY A 99 8.28 -16.66 4.46
CA GLY A 99 8.31 -18.06 4.04
C GLY A 99 7.67 -19.01 5.04
N ARG A 100 7.40 -20.23 4.60
CA ARG A 100 6.75 -21.27 5.41
C ARG A 100 7.71 -21.75 6.49
N LYS A 101 7.19 -21.89 7.72
CA LYS A 101 7.97 -22.40 8.85
C LYS A 101 8.20 -23.91 8.68
N VAL A 102 9.45 -24.31 8.47
CA VAL A 102 9.86 -25.72 8.25
C VAL A 102 10.58 -26.34 9.44
N LEU A 103 10.99 -25.51 10.41
CA LEU A 103 11.61 -25.93 11.67
C LEU A 103 11.16 -24.98 12.78
N ASP A 104 10.92 -25.53 13.95
CA ASP A 104 10.74 -24.79 15.20
C ASP A 104 11.23 -25.67 16.35
N ARG A 105 12.33 -25.28 17.00
CA ARG A 105 12.94 -26.06 18.08
C ARG A 105 13.48 -25.17 19.18
N THR A 106 13.37 -25.63 20.42
CA THR A 106 13.95 -24.95 21.58
C THR A 106 15.04 -25.82 22.20
N VAL A 107 16.25 -25.27 22.32
CA VAL A 107 17.41 -25.95 22.92
C VAL A 107 18.09 -24.97 23.87
N ALA A 108 18.33 -25.40 25.11
CA ALA A 108 19.04 -24.60 26.13
C ALA A 108 18.49 -23.16 26.27
N GLY A 109 17.16 -23.00 26.35
CA GLY A 109 16.52 -21.70 26.52
C GLY A 109 16.48 -20.81 25.28
N ARG A 110 16.91 -21.30 24.11
CA ARG A 110 16.87 -20.57 22.83
C ARG A 110 15.96 -21.27 21.84
N ARG A 111 15.03 -20.52 21.24
CA ARG A 111 14.13 -21.01 20.19
C ARG A 111 14.68 -20.63 18.82
N THR A 112 14.85 -21.62 17.96
CA THR A 112 15.25 -21.46 16.56
C THR A 112 14.10 -21.86 15.65
N ALA A 113 13.70 -20.97 14.75
CA ALA A 113 12.77 -21.28 13.67
C ALA A 113 13.43 -21.05 12.31
N ARG A 114 13.11 -21.90 11.32
CA ARG A 114 13.57 -21.78 9.93
C ARG A 114 12.38 -21.56 9.01
N PHE A 115 12.49 -20.57 8.14
CA PHE A 115 11.48 -20.17 7.17
C PHE A 115 12.04 -20.29 5.76
N VAL A 116 11.31 -20.99 4.89
CA VAL A 116 11.70 -21.19 3.49
C VAL A 116 10.62 -20.61 2.59
N ALA A 117 11.00 -19.73 1.67
CA ALA A 117 10.07 -19.16 0.72
C ALA A 117 9.77 -20.17 -0.40
N ASP A 118 8.51 -20.57 -0.53
CA ASP A 118 8.04 -21.51 -1.57
C ASP A 118 7.70 -20.77 -2.89
N ALA A 119 7.72 -19.43 -2.89
CA ALA A 119 7.56 -18.56 -4.06
C ALA A 119 8.55 -17.38 -4.01
N PRO A 120 8.88 -16.74 -5.14
CA PRO A 120 9.81 -15.61 -5.16
C PRO A 120 9.30 -14.45 -4.29
N ILE A 121 10.20 -13.87 -3.49
CA ILE A 121 9.94 -12.67 -2.68
C ILE A 121 10.92 -11.58 -3.13
N LEU A 122 10.51 -10.32 -3.10
CA LEU A 122 11.48 -9.23 -3.26
C LEU A 122 12.54 -9.34 -2.16
N ASN A 123 13.81 -8.99 -2.45
CA ASN A 123 14.85 -8.79 -1.44
C ASN A 123 14.60 -7.50 -0.62
N PHE A 124 13.42 -7.47 -0.02
CA PHE A 124 12.80 -6.44 0.78
C PHE A 124 11.96 -7.22 1.80
N PHE A 125 12.52 -7.41 2.99
CA PHE A 125 11.92 -8.26 4.01
C PHE A 125 12.25 -7.80 5.41
N SER A 126 11.56 -8.38 6.39
CA SER A 126 11.82 -8.14 7.81
C SER A 126 11.89 -9.42 8.62
N ILE A 127 12.48 -9.30 9.80
CA ILE A 127 12.49 -10.32 10.85
C ILE A 127 11.93 -9.68 12.12
N GLN A 128 11.05 -10.39 12.81
CA GLN A 128 10.40 -9.95 14.04
C GLN A 128 10.53 -10.99 15.15
N SER A 129 10.50 -10.55 16.40
CA SER A 129 10.49 -11.43 17.56
C SER A 129 9.86 -10.74 18.77
N ALA A 130 8.85 -11.37 19.34
CA ALA A 130 8.17 -10.93 20.55
C ALA A 130 7.48 -12.11 21.26
N ALA A 131 7.01 -11.88 22.48
CA ALA A 131 6.09 -12.75 23.19
C ALA A 131 4.67 -12.54 22.65
N TYR A 132 4.37 -13.19 21.52
CA TYR A 132 3.08 -13.08 20.85
C TYR A 132 2.04 -14.06 21.41
N ALA A 133 0.80 -13.60 21.57
CA ALA A 133 -0.36 -14.44 21.38
C ALA A 133 -0.63 -14.61 19.88
N GLU A 134 -1.26 -15.73 19.50
CA GLU A 134 -1.45 -16.08 18.10
C GLU A 134 -2.92 -16.44 17.82
N ARG A 135 -3.48 -15.90 16.74
CA ARG A 135 -4.78 -16.29 16.21
C ARG A 135 -4.60 -16.86 14.81
N HIS A 136 -5.06 -18.09 14.61
CA HIS A 136 -4.96 -18.81 13.33
C HIS A 136 -6.34 -19.17 12.77
N ALA A 137 -6.45 -19.19 11.43
CA ALA A 137 -7.58 -19.76 10.71
C ALA A 137 -7.17 -20.20 9.30
N ARG A 138 -7.80 -21.25 8.78
CA ARG A 138 -7.62 -21.66 7.37
C ARG A 138 -8.70 -21.03 6.51
N HIS A 139 -8.31 -20.40 5.40
CA HIS A 139 -9.25 -19.80 4.44
C HIS A 139 -8.84 -20.16 3.01
N ARG A 140 -9.67 -20.95 2.32
CA ARG A 140 -9.44 -21.40 0.92
C ARG A 140 -8.02 -21.93 0.64
N GLY A 141 -7.46 -22.70 1.56
CA GLY A 141 -6.11 -23.25 1.41
C GLY A 141 -4.97 -22.29 1.79
N VAL A 142 -5.27 -21.11 2.32
CA VAL A 142 -4.30 -20.17 2.89
C VAL A 142 -4.40 -20.19 4.41
N ASP A 143 -3.25 -20.29 5.10
CA ASP A 143 -3.15 -20.17 6.55
C ASP A 143 -3.07 -18.70 6.95
N LEU A 144 -4.12 -18.22 7.61
CA LEU A 144 -4.19 -16.84 8.10
C LEU A 144 -3.74 -16.82 9.54
N ALA A 145 -2.85 -15.88 9.86
CA ALA A 145 -2.44 -15.68 11.25
C ALA A 145 -2.30 -14.20 11.63
N VAL A 146 -2.64 -13.90 12.88
CA VAL A 146 -2.32 -12.62 13.53
C VAL A 146 -1.47 -12.92 14.76
N PHE A 147 -0.28 -12.35 14.81
CA PHE A 147 0.64 -12.38 15.95
C PHE A 147 0.55 -11.05 16.67
N TYR A 148 0.15 -11.05 17.95
CA TYR A 148 -0.19 -9.83 18.68
C TYR A 148 0.24 -9.92 20.14
N HIS A 149 0.40 -8.78 20.79
CA HIS A 149 0.62 -8.71 22.22
C HIS A 149 -0.65 -9.19 22.94
N PRO A 150 -0.59 -10.08 23.95
CA PRO A 150 -1.78 -10.70 24.55
C PRO A 150 -2.85 -9.71 25.05
N ALA A 151 -2.45 -8.51 25.45
CA ALA A 151 -3.38 -7.46 25.87
C ALA A 151 -4.15 -6.81 24.70
N HIS A 152 -3.72 -6.98 23.45
CA HIS A 152 -4.20 -6.22 22.29
C HIS A 152 -5.15 -6.99 21.37
N ALA A 153 -5.98 -7.86 21.94
CA ALA A 153 -6.84 -8.77 21.18
C ALA A 153 -8.02 -8.09 20.44
N TRP A 154 -8.33 -6.81 20.74
CA TRP A 154 -9.60 -6.15 20.36
C TRP A 154 -9.96 -6.21 18.88
N HIS A 155 -8.97 -6.11 17.99
CA HIS A 155 -9.19 -6.06 16.54
C HIS A 155 -8.64 -7.28 15.79
N VAL A 156 -8.19 -8.31 16.50
CA VAL A 156 -7.58 -9.51 15.90
C VAL A 156 -8.56 -10.21 14.95
N ASP A 157 -9.80 -10.48 15.38
CA ASP A 157 -10.78 -11.15 14.51
C ASP A 157 -11.23 -10.24 13.34
N ARG A 158 -11.19 -8.92 13.52
CA ARG A 158 -11.45 -7.95 12.44
C ARG A 158 -10.37 -8.04 11.37
N MET A 159 -9.10 -8.08 11.77
CA MET A 159 -7.96 -8.28 10.87
C MET A 159 -8.04 -9.64 10.15
N MET A 160 -8.37 -10.71 10.86
CA MET A 160 -8.58 -12.04 10.27
C MET A 160 -9.66 -12.03 9.19
N ARG A 161 -10.83 -11.41 9.48
CA ARG A 161 -11.92 -11.26 8.52
C ARG A 161 -11.52 -10.41 7.32
N ALA A 162 -10.80 -9.31 7.55
CA ALA A 162 -10.33 -8.44 6.49
C ALA A 162 -9.35 -9.18 5.55
N MET A 163 -8.40 -9.95 6.08
CA MET A 163 -7.50 -10.79 5.28
C MET A 163 -8.28 -11.78 4.41
N ALA A 164 -9.24 -12.51 4.98
CA ALA A 164 -10.05 -13.48 4.25
C ALA A 164 -10.85 -12.83 3.09
N LEU A 165 -11.53 -11.72 3.36
CA LEU A 165 -12.31 -10.99 2.35
C LEU A 165 -11.44 -10.40 1.25
N SER A 166 -10.26 -9.90 1.61
CA SER A 166 -9.27 -9.41 0.66
C SER A 166 -8.77 -10.51 -0.26
N LEU A 167 -8.38 -11.66 0.29
CA LEU A 167 -7.95 -12.82 -0.52
C LEU A 167 -9.07 -13.31 -1.44
N ASP A 168 -10.33 -13.30 -0.99
CA ASP A 168 -11.47 -13.66 -1.82
C ASP A 168 -11.67 -12.69 -2.98
N TYR A 169 -11.67 -11.40 -2.69
CA TYR A 169 -11.88 -10.36 -3.70
C TYR A 169 -10.71 -10.33 -4.70
N TYR A 170 -9.47 -10.27 -4.23
CA TYR A 170 -8.28 -10.17 -5.08
C TYR A 170 -8.05 -11.45 -5.89
N GLY A 171 -8.28 -12.61 -5.26
CA GLY A 171 -8.25 -13.91 -5.91
C GLY A 171 -9.15 -13.97 -7.14
N GLN A 172 -10.40 -13.52 -6.96
CA GLN A 172 -11.40 -13.48 -8.03
C GLN A 172 -11.11 -12.37 -9.07
N ALA A 173 -10.70 -11.19 -8.63
CA ALA A 173 -10.58 -10.01 -9.48
C ALA A 173 -9.29 -9.98 -10.32
N PHE A 174 -8.17 -10.42 -9.74
CA PHE A 174 -6.83 -10.22 -10.32
C PHE A 174 -6.11 -11.54 -10.61
N GLY A 175 -6.48 -12.62 -9.91
CA GLY A 175 -5.92 -13.96 -10.09
C GLY A 175 -5.32 -14.53 -8.79
N PRO A 176 -4.55 -15.62 -8.86
CA PRO A 176 -4.16 -16.38 -7.68
C PRO A 176 -3.20 -15.61 -6.75
N TYR A 177 -3.36 -15.88 -5.46
CA TYR A 177 -2.41 -15.52 -4.41
C TYR A 177 -1.23 -16.51 -4.43
N GLN A 178 -0.01 -16.03 -4.22
CA GLN A 178 1.22 -16.81 -4.46
C GLN A 178 1.76 -17.59 -3.24
N PHE A 179 1.16 -17.43 -2.06
CA PHE A 179 1.65 -18.05 -0.83
C PHE A 179 0.58 -18.89 -0.16
N ASP A 180 1.00 -19.91 0.59
CA ASP A 180 0.09 -20.77 1.38
C ASP A 180 -0.28 -20.17 2.74
N GLN A 181 0.20 -18.96 3.04
CA GLN A 181 -0.02 -18.26 4.31
C GLN A 181 -0.06 -16.74 4.11
N ALA A 182 -0.81 -16.04 4.96
CA ALA A 182 -0.82 -14.59 5.09
C ALA A 182 -0.85 -14.20 6.57
N ARG A 183 0.11 -13.36 6.99
CA ARG A 183 0.34 -13.08 8.41
C ARG A 183 0.35 -11.59 8.69
N ILE A 184 -0.36 -11.15 9.71
CA ILE A 184 -0.20 -9.83 10.33
C ILE A 184 0.61 -10.00 11.61
N ILE A 185 1.62 -9.15 11.81
CA ILE A 185 2.50 -9.24 12.98
C ILE A 185 2.58 -7.89 13.65
N GLU A 186 2.21 -7.83 14.92
CA GLU A 186 2.30 -6.61 15.70
C GLU A 186 3.75 -6.21 15.97
N PHE A 187 4.02 -4.90 15.88
CA PHE A 187 5.23 -4.29 16.41
C PHE A 187 4.89 -3.04 17.27
N PRO A 188 5.76 -2.67 18.22
CA PRO A 188 5.48 -1.58 19.16
C PRO A 188 5.26 -0.21 18.52
N GLY A 189 4.53 0.68 19.21
CA GLY A 189 4.13 2.03 18.79
C GLY A 189 5.28 3.05 18.64
N TYR A 190 6.54 2.60 18.64
CA TYR A 190 7.69 3.45 18.32
C TYR A 190 7.63 4.05 16.91
N SER A 191 6.77 3.53 16.05
CA SER A 191 6.44 4.08 14.74
C SER A 191 5.02 3.69 14.38
N ARG A 192 4.34 4.52 13.58
CA ARG A 192 2.91 4.36 13.24
C ARG A 192 2.71 4.06 11.76
N TYR A 193 2.91 2.81 11.35
CA TYR A 193 2.69 2.35 9.98
C TYR A 193 2.36 0.84 9.93
N ALA A 194 1.89 0.40 8.77
CA ALA A 194 1.90 -0.99 8.35
C ALA A 194 2.80 -1.12 7.10
N GLN A 195 3.34 -2.31 6.84
CA GLN A 195 4.18 -2.53 5.67
C GLN A 195 3.94 -3.92 5.10
N ALA A 196 3.52 -4.02 3.85
CA ALA A 196 3.43 -5.32 3.20
C ALA A 196 4.82 -5.85 2.82
N PHE A 197 5.34 -6.82 3.58
CA PHE A 197 6.37 -7.74 3.10
C PHE A 197 5.70 -9.01 2.56
N ALA A 198 6.45 -9.82 1.83
CA ALA A 198 5.96 -11.07 1.25
C ALA A 198 5.43 -12.00 2.35
N ASN A 199 4.12 -12.30 2.32
CA ASN A 199 3.36 -13.11 3.30
C ASN A 199 3.45 -12.70 4.79
N THR A 200 4.09 -11.57 5.10
CA THR A 200 4.20 -11.02 6.46
C THR A 200 3.96 -9.52 6.43
N VAL A 201 2.96 -9.05 7.16
CA VAL A 201 2.55 -7.65 7.23
C VAL A 201 2.76 -7.15 8.67
N PRO A 202 3.92 -6.55 9.00
CA PRO A 202 4.10 -5.83 10.24
C PRO A 202 3.07 -4.71 10.37
N TYR A 203 2.48 -4.61 11.55
CA TYR A 203 1.47 -3.62 11.91
C TYR A 203 1.85 -2.97 13.23
N SER A 204 1.92 -1.65 13.24
CA SER A 204 2.08 -0.91 14.49
C SER A 204 0.88 -1.12 15.41
N GLU A 205 1.11 -1.25 16.71
CA GLU A 205 0.02 -1.27 17.69
C GLU A 205 -0.88 -0.02 17.58
N ASP A 206 -0.29 1.14 17.25
CA ASP A 206 -0.94 2.45 17.14
C ASP A 206 -1.66 2.71 15.81
N ILE A 207 -1.56 1.79 14.85
CA ILE A 207 -2.30 1.90 13.56
C ILE A 207 -3.46 0.92 13.46
N GLY A 208 -3.52 -0.14 14.27
CA GLY A 208 -4.55 -1.16 14.10
C GLY A 208 -5.01 -1.84 15.38
N PHE A 209 -4.08 -2.29 16.21
CA PHE A 209 -4.41 -3.10 17.39
C PHE A 209 -5.08 -2.29 18.51
N ASN A 210 -4.67 -1.03 18.69
CA ASN A 210 -5.24 -0.11 19.69
C ASN A 210 -6.27 0.87 19.09
N ALA A 211 -6.88 0.50 17.95
CA ALA A 211 -7.79 1.38 17.23
C ALA A 211 -9.10 1.71 18.01
N ASP A 212 -9.53 2.96 18.02
CA ASP A 212 -10.85 3.33 18.56
C ASP A 212 -11.90 3.40 17.44
N LEU A 213 -12.69 2.34 17.34
CA LEU A 213 -13.73 2.15 16.33
C LEU A 213 -15.13 2.02 16.95
N ARG A 214 -15.32 2.56 18.16
CA ARG A 214 -16.63 2.53 18.86
C ARG A 214 -17.69 3.39 18.18
N ASP A 215 -17.27 4.43 17.45
CA ASP A 215 -18.17 5.27 16.65
C ASP A 215 -18.39 4.61 15.28
N PRO A 216 -19.59 4.06 15.00
CA PRO A 216 -19.87 3.36 13.74
C PRO A 216 -19.94 4.30 12.54
N THR A 217 -19.93 5.62 12.77
CA THR A 217 -19.95 6.62 11.71
C THR A 217 -18.57 6.93 11.14
N LYS A 218 -17.51 6.50 11.85
CA LYS A 218 -16.12 6.63 11.43
C LYS A 218 -15.74 5.53 10.45
N ILE A 219 -14.68 5.79 9.68
CA ILE A 219 -14.09 4.83 8.76
C ILE A 219 -13.49 3.68 9.57
N ASP A 220 -13.83 2.45 9.21
CA ASP A 220 -13.16 1.25 9.72
C ASP A 220 -11.75 1.13 9.09
N TYR A 221 -10.81 1.90 9.64
CA TYR A 221 -9.46 1.96 9.10
C TYR A 221 -8.66 0.66 9.34
N VAL A 222 -9.03 -0.17 10.33
CA VAL A 222 -8.37 -1.47 10.54
C VAL A 222 -8.63 -2.39 9.35
N THR A 223 -9.91 -2.54 8.95
CA THR A 223 -10.25 -3.35 7.78
C THR A 223 -9.67 -2.76 6.51
N TYR A 224 -9.74 -1.43 6.35
CA TYR A 224 -9.21 -0.75 5.17
C TYR A 224 -7.69 -0.89 5.02
N VAL A 225 -6.90 -0.60 6.07
CA VAL A 225 -5.44 -0.73 6.01
C VAL A 225 -5.07 -2.21 5.83
N THR A 226 -5.77 -3.15 6.48
CA THR A 226 -5.51 -4.59 6.28
C THR A 226 -5.75 -4.97 4.83
N ALA A 227 -6.84 -4.51 4.23
CA ALA A 227 -7.14 -4.77 2.83
C ALA A 227 -6.10 -4.16 1.88
N HIS A 228 -5.61 -2.96 2.19
CA HIS A 228 -4.53 -2.29 1.46
C HIS A 228 -3.23 -3.11 1.50
N GLU A 229 -2.79 -3.55 2.69
CA GLU A 229 -1.56 -4.32 2.83
C GLU A 229 -1.63 -5.71 2.17
N ILE A 230 -2.80 -6.36 2.19
CA ILE A 230 -3.00 -7.63 1.46
C ILE A 230 -3.00 -7.39 -0.05
N ALA A 231 -3.49 -6.25 -0.54
CA ALA A 231 -3.46 -5.92 -1.96
C ALA A 231 -2.02 -5.77 -2.49
N HIS A 232 -1.09 -5.31 -1.65
CA HIS A 232 0.32 -5.22 -2.04
C HIS A 232 0.96 -6.58 -2.39
N GLN A 233 0.38 -7.68 -1.94
CA GLN A 233 0.84 -9.00 -2.33
C GLN A 233 0.70 -9.23 -3.85
N TYR A 234 -0.18 -8.48 -4.51
CA TYR A 234 -0.32 -8.39 -5.97
C TYR A 234 0.47 -7.18 -6.51
N TRP A 235 0.25 -6.01 -5.91
CA TRP A 235 0.82 -4.73 -6.34
C TRP A 235 2.09 -4.38 -5.55
N ALA A 236 3.25 -4.41 -6.21
CA ALA A 236 4.62 -4.52 -5.70
C ALA A 236 5.16 -5.95 -5.65
N HIS A 237 4.49 -6.90 -5.00
CA HIS A 237 5.09 -8.24 -4.82
C HIS A 237 4.93 -9.19 -6.00
N GLN A 238 3.83 -9.15 -6.75
CA GLN A 238 3.73 -9.89 -8.02
C GLN A 238 4.09 -8.99 -9.21
N LEU A 239 3.66 -7.72 -9.21
CA LEU A 239 3.99 -6.73 -10.22
C LEU A 239 4.62 -5.51 -9.56
N VAL A 240 5.87 -5.19 -9.91
CA VAL A 240 6.57 -3.98 -9.41
C VAL A 240 6.83 -3.00 -10.55
N GLY A 241 6.57 -1.72 -10.31
CA GLY A 241 6.82 -0.67 -11.31
C GLY A 241 8.29 -0.36 -11.55
N ALA A 242 8.62 0.08 -12.76
CA ALA A 242 9.92 0.62 -13.13
C ALA A 242 10.32 1.82 -12.25
N ALA A 243 11.62 2.08 -12.09
CA ALA A 243 12.16 3.20 -11.30
C ALA A 243 12.04 4.57 -12.00
N VAL A 244 10.85 4.89 -12.51
CA VAL A 244 10.50 6.13 -13.22
C VAL A 244 9.29 6.81 -12.57
N GLN A 245 9.00 8.06 -12.94
CA GLN A 245 7.74 8.73 -12.63
C GLN A 245 6.54 7.83 -12.93
N GLY A 246 5.53 7.84 -12.05
CA GLY A 246 4.34 7.01 -12.15
C GLY A 246 4.48 5.63 -11.51
N ALA A 247 5.66 5.23 -11.03
CA ALA A 247 5.89 3.90 -10.46
C ALA A 247 4.93 3.56 -9.31
N THR A 248 4.71 4.51 -8.39
CA THR A 248 3.86 4.30 -7.21
C THR A 248 2.37 4.24 -7.54
N SER A 249 1.96 4.63 -8.76
CA SER A 249 0.60 4.36 -9.23
C SER A 249 0.34 2.87 -9.50
N LEU A 250 1.38 2.08 -9.74
CA LEU A 250 1.27 0.63 -9.94
C LEU A 250 1.24 -0.16 -8.63
N SER A 251 1.59 0.47 -7.51
CA SER A 251 1.59 -0.15 -6.18
C SER A 251 0.53 0.47 -5.28
N GLU A 252 0.69 1.74 -4.91
CA GLU A 252 -0.15 2.41 -3.94
C GLU A 252 -1.56 2.70 -4.46
N THR A 253 -1.68 3.25 -5.67
CA THR A 253 -3.01 3.52 -6.25
C THR A 253 -3.81 2.23 -6.45
N LEU A 254 -3.15 1.15 -6.90
CA LEU A 254 -3.81 -0.13 -7.12
C LEU A 254 -4.17 -0.82 -5.80
N ALA A 255 -3.31 -0.73 -4.77
CA ALA A 255 -3.62 -1.20 -3.43
C ALA A 255 -4.80 -0.43 -2.80
N GLN A 256 -4.84 0.89 -2.99
CA GLN A 256 -5.96 1.73 -2.59
C GLN A 256 -7.26 1.30 -3.25
N TYR A 257 -7.28 1.21 -4.58
CA TYR A 257 -8.45 0.75 -5.32
C TYR A 257 -8.94 -0.62 -4.82
N SER A 258 -8.01 -1.54 -4.59
CA SER A 258 -8.30 -2.88 -4.11
C SER A 258 -8.97 -2.85 -2.72
N ALA A 259 -8.41 -2.08 -1.78
CA ALA A 259 -8.99 -1.87 -0.46
C ALA A 259 -10.38 -1.23 -0.53
N LEU A 260 -10.56 -0.21 -1.38
CA LEU A 260 -11.85 0.44 -1.60
C LEU A 260 -12.93 -0.54 -2.05
N MET A 261 -12.59 -1.51 -2.90
CA MET A 261 -13.57 -2.49 -3.37
C MET A 261 -13.99 -3.48 -2.28
N VAL A 262 -13.06 -3.87 -1.39
CA VAL A 262 -13.39 -4.64 -0.19
C VAL A 262 -14.31 -3.83 0.74
N MET A 263 -13.97 -2.57 0.99
CA MET A 263 -14.77 -1.66 1.81
C MET A 263 -16.16 -1.42 1.21
N LYS A 264 -16.27 -1.24 -0.11
CA LYS A 264 -17.52 -1.09 -0.85
C LYS A 264 -18.43 -2.30 -0.68
N ARG A 265 -17.88 -3.53 -0.75
CA ARG A 265 -18.66 -4.77 -0.54
C ARG A 265 -19.14 -4.93 0.90
N LEU A 266 -18.36 -4.46 1.87
CA LEU A 266 -18.68 -4.58 3.30
C LEU A 266 -19.70 -3.56 3.79
N TYR A 267 -19.54 -2.31 3.37
CA TYR A 267 -20.19 -1.17 4.03
C TYR A 267 -21.14 -0.40 3.11
N GLY A 268 -21.14 -0.71 1.82
CA GLY A 268 -22.07 -0.13 0.86
C GLY A 268 -21.80 1.35 0.55
N PRO A 269 -22.68 1.95 -0.28
CA PRO A 269 -22.44 3.25 -0.90
C PRO A 269 -22.38 4.42 0.09
N ASP A 270 -23.13 4.39 1.19
CA ASP A 270 -23.18 5.50 2.14
C ASP A 270 -21.88 5.66 2.93
N GLN A 271 -21.29 4.56 3.40
CA GLN A 271 -20.01 4.64 4.09
C GLN A 271 -18.88 4.95 3.09
N MET A 272 -18.96 4.43 1.86
CA MET A 272 -18.04 4.79 0.78
C MET A 272 -18.07 6.28 0.46
N ARG A 273 -19.24 6.92 0.45
CA ARG A 273 -19.33 8.38 0.26
C ARG A 273 -18.54 9.15 1.31
N ARG A 274 -18.62 8.73 2.58
CA ARG A 274 -17.87 9.35 3.69
C ARG A 274 -16.37 9.13 3.54
N PHE A 275 -15.98 7.91 3.19
CA PHE A 275 -14.58 7.56 2.92
C PHE A 275 -13.99 8.43 1.80
N LEU A 276 -14.68 8.50 0.66
CA LEU A 276 -14.22 9.28 -0.50
C LEU A 276 -14.17 10.78 -0.20
N ARG A 277 -15.08 11.29 0.64
CA ARG A 277 -14.99 12.68 1.12
C ARG A 277 -13.71 12.89 1.94
N TYR A 278 -13.41 12.00 2.88
CA TYR A 278 -12.17 12.07 3.66
C TYR A 278 -10.92 12.02 2.76
N GLU A 279 -10.92 11.14 1.75
CA GLU A 279 -9.83 11.07 0.77
C GLU A 279 -9.69 12.39 -0.01
N LEU A 280 -10.80 12.95 -0.50
CA LEU A 280 -10.82 14.22 -1.22
C LEU A 280 -10.29 15.38 -0.37
N ASP A 281 -10.77 15.51 0.87
CA ASP A 281 -10.33 16.56 1.79
C ASP A 281 -8.83 16.43 2.08
N THR A 282 -8.33 15.19 2.24
CA THR A 282 -6.90 14.92 2.45
C THR A 282 -6.07 15.20 1.21
N TYR A 283 -6.59 14.89 0.01
CA TYR A 283 -5.96 15.23 -1.27
C TYR A 283 -5.78 16.76 -1.38
N LEU A 284 -6.87 17.51 -1.20
CA LEU A 284 -6.87 18.97 -1.33
C LEU A 284 -5.97 19.64 -0.27
N SER A 285 -5.98 19.14 0.96
CA SER A 285 -5.07 19.60 2.02
C SER A 285 -3.60 19.31 1.68
N GLY A 286 -3.30 18.11 1.18
CA GLY A 286 -1.95 17.70 0.78
C GLY A 286 -1.37 18.56 -0.32
N ARG A 287 -2.18 18.93 -1.32
CA ARG A 287 -1.78 19.87 -2.40
C ARG A 287 -1.26 21.20 -1.86
N ARG A 288 -1.91 21.74 -0.83
CA ARG A 288 -1.51 23.02 -0.22
C ARG A 288 -0.15 22.94 0.47
N GLY A 289 0.17 21.78 1.04
CA GLY A 289 1.40 21.56 1.81
C GLY A 289 2.58 21.04 0.99
N ASP A 290 2.36 20.63 -0.26
CA ASP A 290 3.43 20.09 -1.08
C ASP A 290 4.43 21.18 -1.45
N THR A 291 5.69 20.88 -1.21
CA THR A 291 6.79 21.77 -1.55
C THR A 291 7.38 21.46 -2.90
N VAL A 292 7.08 20.28 -3.45
CA VAL A 292 7.39 19.88 -4.82
C VAL A 292 6.15 20.12 -5.67
N GLU A 293 6.35 20.50 -6.92
CA GLU A 293 5.27 20.70 -7.89
C GLU A 293 4.41 19.43 -8.05
N GLU A 294 3.08 19.59 -8.02
CA GLU A 294 2.15 18.49 -8.30
C GLU A 294 2.33 17.96 -9.72
N VAL A 295 2.25 16.64 -9.89
CA VAL A 295 2.26 15.98 -11.19
C VAL A 295 0.96 15.20 -11.43
N PRO A 296 0.60 14.91 -12.70
CA PRO A 296 -0.48 13.98 -13.01
C PRO A 296 -0.29 12.62 -12.32
N LEU A 297 -1.38 11.89 -12.06
CA LEU A 297 -1.32 10.59 -11.37
C LEU A 297 -0.44 9.57 -12.12
N GLY A 298 -0.46 9.56 -13.45
CA GLY A 298 0.41 8.71 -14.27
C GLY A 298 1.89 9.11 -14.21
N ARG A 299 2.24 10.24 -13.58
CA ARG A 299 3.62 10.70 -13.37
C ARG A 299 3.99 10.78 -11.89
N VAL A 300 3.11 10.35 -10.99
CA VAL A 300 3.30 10.46 -9.54
C VAL A 300 4.64 9.89 -9.10
N GLU A 301 5.35 10.65 -8.28
CA GLU A 301 6.63 10.22 -7.69
C GLU A 301 6.38 9.60 -6.32
N ASN A 302 6.74 10.29 -5.24
CA ASN A 302 6.50 9.87 -3.86
C ASN A 302 5.51 10.81 -3.12
N GLN A 303 4.63 11.47 -3.87
CA GLN A 303 3.65 12.41 -3.34
C GLN A 303 2.43 11.64 -2.80
N GLN A 304 2.38 11.44 -1.49
CA GLN A 304 1.39 10.58 -0.82
C GLN A 304 -0.05 11.00 -1.10
N TYR A 305 -0.35 12.29 -1.11
CA TYR A 305 -1.70 12.79 -1.42
C TYR A 305 -2.12 12.47 -2.87
N ILE A 306 -1.17 12.19 -3.78
CA ILE A 306 -1.47 11.79 -5.15
C ILE A 306 -1.68 10.28 -5.25
N HIS A 307 -0.66 9.46 -4.93
CA HIS A 307 -0.78 8.00 -5.16
C HIS A 307 -1.77 7.32 -4.20
N TYR A 308 -2.05 7.92 -3.03
CA TYR A 308 -3.09 7.42 -2.14
C TYR A 308 -4.42 8.09 -2.45
N ARG A 309 -4.54 9.38 -2.14
CA ARG A 309 -5.83 10.07 -2.11
C ARG A 309 -6.41 10.34 -3.50
N LYS A 310 -5.62 10.97 -4.39
CA LYS A 310 -6.05 11.17 -5.79
C LYS A 310 -6.24 9.83 -6.49
N GLY A 311 -5.37 8.86 -6.23
CA GLY A 311 -5.46 7.48 -6.74
C GLY A 311 -6.78 6.80 -6.38
N SER A 312 -7.16 6.83 -5.09
CA SER A 312 -8.47 6.38 -4.59
C SER A 312 -9.62 7.00 -5.37
N MET A 313 -9.65 8.32 -5.47
CA MET A 313 -10.73 9.06 -6.14
C MET A 313 -10.80 8.73 -7.64
N ALA A 314 -9.65 8.70 -8.31
CA ALA A 314 -9.55 8.44 -9.75
C ALA A 314 -10.04 7.02 -10.08
N MET A 315 -9.54 6.01 -9.39
CA MET A 315 -9.91 4.62 -9.65
C MET A 315 -11.36 4.33 -9.26
N TYR A 316 -11.87 4.93 -8.16
CA TYR A 316 -13.26 4.76 -7.77
C TYR A 316 -14.23 5.42 -8.76
N LEU A 317 -13.89 6.60 -9.30
CA LEU A 317 -14.66 7.23 -10.37
C LEU A 317 -14.61 6.40 -11.66
N LEU A 318 -13.43 5.88 -12.00
CA LEU A 318 -13.25 5.09 -13.21
C LEU A 318 -14.06 3.79 -13.16
N GLN A 319 -14.05 3.05 -12.04
CA GLN A 319 -14.90 1.86 -11.91
C GLN A 319 -16.39 2.19 -11.93
N ASN A 320 -16.80 3.37 -11.44
CA ASN A 320 -18.19 3.80 -11.52
C ASN A 320 -18.61 4.08 -12.97
N ARG A 321 -17.68 4.57 -13.79
CA ARG A 321 -17.96 4.97 -15.18
C ARG A 321 -17.86 3.81 -16.19
N LEU A 322 -16.84 2.95 -16.04
CA LEU A 322 -16.57 1.81 -16.94
C LEU A 322 -17.14 0.49 -16.40
N GLY A 323 -17.45 0.42 -15.10
CA GLY A 323 -17.83 -0.81 -14.40
C GLY A 323 -16.64 -1.50 -13.72
N GLU A 324 -16.90 -2.05 -12.53
CA GLU A 324 -15.91 -2.78 -11.71
C GLU A 324 -15.27 -3.95 -12.48
N VAL A 325 -16.06 -4.70 -13.25
CA VAL A 325 -15.57 -5.84 -14.05
C VAL A 325 -14.58 -5.39 -15.13
N ALA A 326 -14.84 -4.26 -15.79
CA ALA A 326 -13.99 -3.73 -16.83
C ALA A 326 -12.63 -3.27 -16.25
N VAL A 327 -12.66 -2.50 -15.16
CA VAL A 327 -11.44 -2.06 -14.47
C VAL A 327 -10.65 -3.27 -13.94
N ASN A 328 -11.30 -4.22 -13.28
CA ASN A 328 -10.63 -5.42 -12.77
C ASN A 328 -10.00 -6.25 -13.90
N ARG A 329 -10.65 -6.35 -15.07
CA ARG A 329 -10.08 -7.03 -16.24
C ARG A 329 -8.79 -6.36 -16.72
N ALA A 330 -8.77 -5.02 -16.82
CA ALA A 330 -7.55 -4.29 -17.17
C ALA A 330 -6.41 -4.57 -16.17
N LEU A 331 -6.72 -4.59 -14.87
CA LEU A 331 -5.72 -4.87 -13.82
C LEU A 331 -5.23 -6.33 -13.86
N ALA A 332 -6.13 -7.29 -14.12
CA ALA A 332 -5.78 -8.70 -14.28
C ALA A 332 -4.92 -8.93 -15.52
N GLU A 333 -5.22 -8.29 -16.66
CA GLU A 333 -4.40 -8.33 -17.88
C GLU A 333 -3.00 -7.75 -17.63
N LEU A 334 -2.92 -6.60 -16.95
CA LEU A 334 -1.66 -5.96 -16.60
C LEU A 334 -0.83 -6.87 -15.68
N LEU A 335 -1.45 -7.42 -14.64
CA LEU A 335 -0.80 -8.36 -13.73
C LEU A 335 -0.32 -9.61 -14.46
N GLY A 336 -1.16 -10.23 -15.28
CA GLY A 336 -0.81 -11.44 -16.04
C GLY A 336 0.37 -11.23 -16.98
N ARG A 337 0.54 -10.02 -17.52
CA ARG A 337 1.67 -9.68 -18.40
C ARG A 337 3.00 -9.50 -17.68
N TYR A 338 2.99 -8.97 -16.45
CA TYR A 338 4.21 -8.57 -15.74
C TYR A 338 4.48 -9.32 -14.43
N ARG A 339 3.61 -10.26 -14.06
CA ARG A 339 3.75 -11.06 -12.83
C ARG A 339 5.11 -11.75 -12.77
N PHE A 340 5.89 -11.43 -11.74
CA PHE A 340 7.25 -11.91 -11.51
C PHE A 340 8.21 -11.70 -12.69
N GLY A 341 7.89 -10.74 -13.58
CA GLY A 341 8.69 -10.42 -14.76
C GLY A 341 9.81 -9.43 -14.43
N GLY A 342 11.04 -9.77 -14.84
CA GLY A 342 12.20 -8.88 -14.71
C GLY A 342 12.16 -7.69 -15.68
N PRO A 343 13.27 -6.94 -15.81
CA PRO A 343 13.33 -5.78 -16.67
C PRO A 343 13.09 -6.13 -18.16
N PRO A 344 12.44 -5.24 -18.94
CA PRO A 344 11.94 -3.94 -18.53
C PRO A 344 10.68 -4.03 -17.65
N TYR A 345 10.73 -3.36 -16.51
CA TYR A 345 9.61 -3.32 -15.56
C TYR A 345 8.47 -2.43 -16.11
N PRO A 346 7.19 -2.71 -15.75
CA PRO A 346 6.05 -1.94 -16.23
C PRO A 346 6.09 -0.49 -15.77
N ARG A 347 5.54 0.39 -16.60
CA ARG A 347 5.37 1.82 -16.33
C ARG A 347 3.89 2.15 -16.16
N SER A 348 3.59 3.32 -15.61
CA SER A 348 2.21 3.82 -15.52
C SER A 348 1.51 3.89 -16.89
N THR A 349 2.26 4.06 -17.99
CA THR A 349 1.72 3.99 -19.36
C THR A 349 1.12 2.62 -19.70
N ASP A 350 1.66 1.53 -19.14
CA ASP A 350 1.11 0.19 -19.36
C ASP A 350 -0.22 0.01 -18.64
N LEU A 351 -0.35 0.57 -17.42
CA LEU A 351 -1.63 0.66 -16.70
C LEU A 351 -2.65 1.50 -17.48
N VAL A 352 -2.28 2.70 -17.90
CA VAL A 352 -3.18 3.58 -18.66
C VAL A 352 -3.63 2.91 -19.95
N ALA A 353 -2.71 2.26 -20.68
CA ALA A 353 -3.06 1.51 -21.88
C ALA A 353 -4.03 0.35 -21.59
N ALA A 354 -3.85 -0.37 -20.48
CA ALA A 354 -4.79 -1.41 -20.07
C ALA A 354 -6.19 -0.88 -19.77
N LEU A 355 -6.29 0.25 -19.07
CA LEU A 355 -7.57 0.91 -18.79
C LEU A 355 -8.23 1.43 -20.07
N ARG A 356 -7.45 2.03 -20.99
CA ARG A 356 -7.96 2.53 -22.27
C ARG A 356 -8.53 1.44 -23.17
N ARG A 357 -8.06 0.20 -23.08
CA ARG A 357 -8.65 -0.94 -23.82
C ARG A 357 -10.06 -1.30 -23.34
N GLN A 358 -10.43 -0.89 -22.14
CA GLN A 358 -11.75 -1.15 -21.56
C GLN A 358 -12.72 0.04 -21.72
N ALA A 359 -12.27 1.15 -22.31
CA ALA A 359 -13.11 2.30 -22.58
C ALA A 359 -13.98 2.05 -23.82
N HIS A 360 -15.28 2.31 -23.71
CA HIS A 360 -16.24 2.06 -24.79
C HIS A 360 -16.60 3.32 -25.57
N THR A 361 -16.38 4.49 -24.98
CA THR A 361 -16.75 5.78 -25.57
C THR A 361 -15.58 6.77 -25.60
N THR A 362 -15.69 7.79 -26.45
CA THR A 362 -14.76 8.93 -26.46
C THR A 362 -14.74 9.66 -25.11
N ALA A 363 -15.87 9.70 -24.41
CA ALA A 363 -15.96 10.25 -23.06
C ALA A 363 -15.17 9.43 -22.03
N ASP A 364 -15.15 8.10 -22.14
CA ASP A 364 -14.34 7.25 -21.26
C ASP A 364 -12.84 7.46 -21.51
N GLN A 365 -12.44 7.59 -22.78
CA GLN A 365 -11.05 7.92 -23.15
C GLN A 365 -10.63 9.30 -22.61
N ALA A 366 -11.52 10.29 -22.70
CA ALA A 366 -11.30 11.62 -22.15
C ALA A 366 -11.19 11.60 -20.62
N LEU A 367 -12.04 10.82 -19.94
CA LEU A 367 -11.97 10.63 -18.49
C LEU A 367 -10.63 10.01 -18.07
N ILE A 368 -10.16 8.95 -18.74
CA ILE A 368 -8.85 8.34 -18.43
C ILE A 368 -7.72 9.36 -18.58
N THR A 369 -7.78 10.17 -19.64
CA THR A 369 -6.82 11.27 -19.87
C THR A 369 -6.85 12.26 -18.70
N ASP A 370 -8.04 12.69 -18.27
CA ASP A 370 -8.19 13.63 -17.16
C ASP A 370 -7.68 13.06 -15.83
N LEU A 371 -7.90 11.76 -15.58
CA LEU A 371 -7.55 11.11 -14.34
C LEU A 371 -6.05 10.81 -14.21
N PHE A 372 -5.39 10.41 -15.29
CA PHE A 372 -4.00 9.94 -15.25
C PHE A 372 -3.00 10.92 -15.85
N GLU A 373 -3.39 11.71 -16.85
CA GLU A 373 -2.45 12.49 -17.66
C GLU A 373 -2.54 13.99 -17.37
N ARG A 374 -3.53 14.43 -16.60
CA ARG A 374 -3.76 15.84 -16.24
C ARG A 374 -3.91 16.04 -14.75
N ILE A 375 -3.81 17.30 -14.33
CA ILE A 375 -4.24 17.73 -13.00
C ILE A 375 -5.60 18.41 -13.20
N VAL A 376 -6.67 17.69 -12.84
CA VAL A 376 -8.04 18.16 -13.00
C VAL A 376 -8.69 18.40 -11.64
N LEU A 377 -9.30 19.56 -11.48
CA LEU A 377 -10.13 19.92 -10.32
C LEU A 377 -11.56 20.16 -10.78
N TYR A 378 -12.51 19.69 -9.98
CA TYR A 378 -13.94 19.89 -10.21
C TYR A 378 -14.52 20.77 -9.11
N ASP A 379 -15.22 21.83 -9.50
CA ASP A 379 -16.06 22.62 -8.58
C ASP A 379 -17.52 22.31 -8.90
N VAL A 380 -18.18 21.56 -8.03
CA VAL A 380 -19.57 21.10 -8.21
C VAL A 380 -20.40 21.57 -7.03
N LYS A 381 -21.42 22.38 -7.32
CA LYS A 381 -22.31 22.98 -6.31
C LYS A 381 -23.76 22.69 -6.65
N ALA A 382 -24.50 22.19 -5.67
CA ALA A 382 -25.96 22.09 -5.73
C ALA A 382 -26.57 23.18 -4.84
N THR A 383 -27.46 24.00 -5.38
CA THR A 383 -28.09 25.13 -4.70
C THR A 383 -29.60 25.14 -4.91
N ALA A 384 -30.31 25.97 -4.15
CA ALA A 384 -31.77 26.14 -4.23
C ALA A 384 -32.58 24.83 -4.23
N PRO A 385 -32.37 23.90 -3.27
CA PRO A 385 -33.17 22.69 -3.21
C PRO A 385 -34.62 23.04 -2.85
N THR A 386 -35.57 22.59 -3.67
CA THR A 386 -37.01 22.65 -3.37
C THR A 386 -37.59 21.25 -3.41
N SER A 387 -38.35 20.87 -2.38
CA SER A 387 -38.98 19.55 -2.29
C SER A 387 -40.49 19.70 -2.18
N THR A 388 -41.22 19.05 -3.07
CA THR A 388 -42.70 19.03 -3.06
C THR A 388 -43.20 17.60 -2.97
N ARG A 389 -44.30 17.39 -2.24
CA ARG A 389 -44.95 16.08 -2.13
C ARG A 389 -46.11 16.02 -3.11
N ASP A 390 -46.16 14.98 -3.94
CA ASP A 390 -47.27 14.76 -4.86
C ASP A 390 -48.48 14.12 -4.16
N ALA A 391 -49.63 14.09 -4.85
CA ALA A 391 -50.88 13.54 -4.33
C ALA A 391 -50.79 12.03 -4.00
N ALA A 392 -49.85 11.31 -4.60
CA ALA A 392 -49.57 9.90 -4.30
C ALA A 392 -48.58 9.73 -3.13
N GLY A 393 -48.19 10.84 -2.48
CA GLY A 393 -47.30 10.85 -1.32
C GLY A 393 -45.82 10.79 -1.65
N ARG A 394 -45.41 10.80 -2.92
CA ARG A 394 -44.00 10.78 -3.35
C ARG A 394 -43.38 12.17 -3.25
N TRP A 395 -42.10 12.22 -2.93
CA TRP A 395 -41.33 13.47 -2.91
C TRP A 395 -40.64 13.73 -4.25
N ARG A 396 -40.76 14.95 -4.77
CA ARG A 396 -39.97 15.48 -5.88
C ARG A 396 -39.06 16.57 -5.34
N THR A 397 -37.75 16.37 -5.48
CA THR A 397 -36.75 17.39 -5.16
C THR A 397 -36.13 17.94 -6.44
N SER A 398 -36.15 19.26 -6.63
CA SER A 398 -35.39 19.96 -7.66
C SER A 398 -34.34 20.85 -7.02
N PHE A 399 -33.21 21.05 -7.72
CA PHE A 399 -32.12 21.91 -7.29
C PHE A 399 -31.37 22.41 -8.53
N THR A 400 -30.63 23.50 -8.38
CA THR A 400 -29.74 24.01 -9.42
C THR A 400 -28.36 23.40 -9.25
N LEU A 401 -27.78 22.87 -10.33
CA LEU A 401 -26.43 22.33 -10.35
C LEU A 401 -25.51 23.25 -11.16
N THR A 402 -24.46 23.75 -10.52
CA THR A 402 -23.35 24.43 -11.19
C THR A 402 -22.13 23.53 -11.12
N ALA A 403 -21.53 23.21 -12.27
CA ALA A 403 -20.34 22.38 -12.35
C ALA A 403 -19.28 23.04 -13.25
N ALA A 404 -18.05 23.15 -12.75
CA ALA A 404 -16.90 23.62 -13.49
C ALA A 404 -15.76 22.59 -13.41
N LYS A 405 -14.99 22.49 -14.49
CA LYS A 405 -13.80 21.64 -14.59
C LYS A 405 -12.61 22.52 -14.93
N PHE A 406 -11.58 22.45 -14.09
CA PHE A 406 -10.33 23.18 -14.28
C PHE A 406 -9.22 22.18 -14.61
N VAL A 407 -8.45 22.48 -15.65
CA VAL A 407 -7.19 21.80 -15.93
C VAL A 407 -6.09 22.76 -15.51
N VAL A 408 -5.25 22.32 -14.58
CA VAL A 408 -4.21 23.15 -13.98
C VAL A 408 -2.84 22.54 -14.22
N ASP A 409 -1.79 23.34 -14.10
CA ASP A 409 -0.42 22.83 -14.01
C ASP A 409 -0.03 22.65 -12.53
N GLY A 410 1.22 22.27 -12.27
CA GLY A 410 1.66 22.04 -10.90
C GLY A 410 1.88 23.31 -10.07
N LYS A 411 1.66 24.51 -10.64
CA LYS A 411 1.67 25.81 -9.94
C LYS A 411 0.28 26.24 -9.47
N GLY A 412 -0.78 25.59 -9.95
CA GLY A 412 -2.16 25.80 -9.49
C GLY A 412 -3.09 26.40 -10.52
#